data_AF-A0A2V5YVK9-F1
#
_entry.id   AF-A0A2V5YVK9-F1
#
_cell.length_a   1.000
_cell.length_b   1.000
_cell.length_c   1.000
_cell.angle_alpha   90.00
_cell.angle_beta   90.00
_cell.angle_gamma   90.00
#
_symmetry.space_group_name_H-M   'P 1'
#
loop_
_entity.id
_entity.type
_entity.pdbx_description
1 polymer ?
#
loop_
_entity_poly.entity_id
_entity_poly.type
_entity_poly.pdbx_seq_one_letter_code
_entity_poly.pdbx_strand_id
1 'polypeptide(L)'
;MEYAAAKSSICRQCGRYFSPFAPKPGLKLRVREEAPAAPASSSILGKFEDFWKRQRSSVIECFECKRKQQVCGTATSTICPACSAHIDLRDYKVTSGFSRTIRTRGDVHLTGKGDLGSSSVICRSALIEGRLRGNLHCDDTATINFAGKIPGRISARRVIVERKADIHCFRRLKAENIEIKGRMSGEIIAQTVTIQKKGALEGDVTARAITVEKGGMFSGQLVIGRADLMQGELLQEQKPDVERVPESDFSPVAQRPLPAT
;
A
#
# COMPACT_ATOMS: atom_id res chain seq x y z
N MET A 1 -10.24 -36.31 9.34
CA MET A 1 -10.13 -35.67 8.02
C MET A 1 -11.53 -35.43 7.53
N GLU A 2 -12.00 -34.19 7.47
CA GLU A 2 -13.25 -33.86 6.78
C GLU A 2 -13.07 -32.54 6.05
N TYR A 3 -13.12 -32.63 4.73
CA TYR A 3 -13.02 -31.53 3.79
C TYR A 3 -14.35 -30.77 3.79
N ALA A 4 -14.37 -29.53 4.29
CA ALA A 4 -15.51 -28.62 4.13
C ALA A 4 -15.50 -28.05 2.70
N ALA A 5 -16.07 -28.81 1.76
CA ALA A 5 -16.28 -28.39 0.38
C ALA A 5 -17.35 -27.28 0.27
N ALA A 6 -17.22 -26.47 -0.79
CA ALA A 6 -17.86 -25.18 -1.02
C ALA A 6 -19.38 -25.10 -0.78
N LYS A 7 -19.83 -24.03 -0.12
CA LYS A 7 -21.25 -23.76 0.24
C LYS A 7 -22.13 -23.19 -0.87
N SER A 8 -21.61 -22.96 -2.08
CA SER A 8 -22.44 -22.62 -3.24
C SER A 8 -21.68 -22.88 -4.54
N SER A 9 -22.40 -23.32 -5.57
CA SER A 9 -21.90 -23.39 -6.95
C SER A 9 -22.74 -22.46 -7.82
N ILE A 10 -22.09 -21.73 -8.72
CA ILE A 10 -22.72 -20.76 -9.62
C ILE A 10 -22.84 -21.39 -11.02
N CYS A 11 -24.01 -21.29 -11.63
CA CYS A 11 -24.21 -21.76 -13.00
C CYS A 11 -23.58 -20.77 -13.99
N ARG A 12 -22.60 -21.23 -14.77
CA ARG A 12 -21.85 -20.37 -15.72
C ARG A 12 -22.65 -19.91 -16.94
N GLN A 13 -23.82 -20.48 -17.23
CA GLN A 13 -24.65 -20.05 -18.36
C GLN A 13 -25.76 -19.06 -18.00
N CYS A 14 -26.25 -19.05 -16.75
CA CYS A 14 -27.38 -18.18 -16.35
C CYS A 14 -27.13 -17.36 -15.08
N GLY A 15 -25.98 -17.49 -14.42
CA GLY A 15 -25.58 -16.66 -13.29
C GLY A 15 -26.41 -16.85 -12.01
N ARG A 16 -27.35 -17.81 -11.98
CA ARG A 16 -28.14 -18.12 -10.79
C ARG A 16 -27.36 -19.02 -9.83
N TYR A 17 -27.55 -18.74 -8.54
CA TYR A 17 -27.03 -19.54 -7.42
C TYR A 17 -28.01 -20.68 -7.10
N PHE A 18 -27.49 -21.90 -6.95
CA PHE A 18 -28.27 -23.03 -6.48
C PHE A 18 -27.64 -23.60 -5.20
N SER A 19 -28.46 -23.74 -4.16
CA SER A 19 -28.12 -24.50 -2.95
C SER A 19 -28.64 -25.93 -3.11
N PRO A 20 -27.79 -26.98 -3.05
CA PRO A 20 -28.23 -28.36 -3.26
C PRO A 20 -29.01 -28.96 -2.07
N PHE A 21 -29.32 -28.20 -1.02
CA PHE A 21 -30.14 -28.69 0.09
C PHE A 21 -31.59 -28.26 -0.05
N ALA A 22 -32.44 -29.21 -0.45
CA ALA A 22 -33.89 -29.10 -0.40
C ALA A 22 -34.35 -29.02 1.08
N PRO A 23 -35.21 -28.04 1.47
CA PRO A 23 -35.77 -28.02 2.81
C PRO A 23 -36.92 -29.04 2.90
N LYS A 24 -36.78 -30.03 3.78
CA LYS A 24 -37.92 -30.84 4.27
C LYS A 24 -38.80 -29.97 5.18
N PRO A 25 -40.14 -30.13 5.15
CA PRO A 25 -41.04 -29.31 5.95
C PRO A 25 -41.11 -29.84 7.40
N GLY A 26 -41.09 -28.95 8.38
CA GLY A 26 -41.52 -29.28 9.74
C GLY A 26 -40.89 -28.46 10.86
N LEU A 27 -41.76 -27.77 11.60
CA LEU A 27 -41.62 -27.35 13.02
C LEU A 27 -40.87 -26.06 13.37
N LYS A 28 -41.62 -24.96 13.18
CA LYS A 28 -41.91 -23.84 14.10
C LYS A 28 -40.89 -23.53 15.22
N LEU A 29 -40.25 -22.36 15.09
CA LEU A 29 -39.91 -21.49 16.22
C LEU A 29 -40.35 -20.06 15.85
N ARG A 30 -41.09 -19.43 16.77
CA ARG A 30 -41.97 -18.30 16.51
C ARG A 30 -41.20 -17.03 16.16
N VAL A 31 -41.41 -16.53 14.93
CA VAL A 31 -41.38 -15.09 14.66
C VAL A 31 -42.75 -14.56 15.04
N ARG A 32 -42.80 -13.63 16.00
CA ARG A 32 -43.99 -12.81 16.21
C ARG A 32 -43.93 -11.70 15.16
N GLU A 33 -44.53 -12.03 14.02
CA GLU A 33 -44.85 -11.10 12.95
C GLU A 33 -46.29 -10.63 13.21
N GLU A 34 -46.45 -9.36 13.58
CA GLU A 34 -47.71 -8.66 13.36
C GLU A 34 -47.48 -7.73 12.18
N ALA A 35 -48.04 -8.13 11.04
CA ALA A 35 -48.23 -7.31 9.85
C ALA A 35 -49.53 -6.47 10.01
N PRO A 36 -50.00 -5.77 8.98
CA PRO A 36 -49.66 -4.40 8.65
C PRO A 36 -50.89 -3.47 8.75
N ALA A 37 -50.67 -2.15 8.79
CA ALA A 37 -51.72 -1.18 8.49
C ALA A 37 -51.19 -0.07 7.56
N ALA A 38 -52.11 0.40 6.71
CA ALA A 38 -51.94 1.08 5.43
C ALA A 38 -51.44 2.54 5.53
N PRO A 39 -51.24 3.23 4.39
CA PRO A 39 -50.22 4.27 4.21
C PRO A 39 -50.70 5.67 4.58
N ALA A 40 -49.82 6.48 5.17
CA ALA A 40 -49.94 7.93 5.15
C ALA A 40 -48.57 8.60 5.37
N SER A 41 -48.41 9.73 4.68
CA SER A 41 -47.28 10.67 4.71
C SER A 41 -46.06 10.28 3.88
N SER A 42 -46.10 10.78 2.64
CA SER A 42 -44.98 11.21 1.82
C SER A 42 -43.81 11.75 2.66
N SER A 43 -42.83 10.89 2.92
CA SER A 43 -41.55 11.29 3.50
C SER A 43 -40.46 11.03 2.47
N ILE A 44 -39.93 12.13 1.96
CA ILE A 44 -38.84 12.30 0.98
C ILE A 44 -37.54 11.55 1.40
N LEU A 45 -37.51 10.96 2.60
CA LEU A 45 -36.42 10.17 3.18
C LEU A 45 -36.28 8.74 2.63
N GLY A 46 -37.36 8.10 2.17
CA GLY A 46 -37.29 6.73 1.62
C GLY A 46 -36.58 6.64 0.26
N LYS A 47 -36.59 7.73 -0.51
CA LYS A 47 -35.86 7.83 -1.79
C LYS A 47 -34.38 8.17 -1.60
N PHE A 48 -34.00 8.67 -0.42
CA PHE A 48 -32.62 9.01 -0.10
C PHE A 48 -31.81 7.76 0.27
N GLU A 49 -32.34 6.79 1.01
CA GLU A 49 -31.59 5.56 1.35
C GLU A 49 -31.23 4.71 0.12
N ASP A 50 -32.13 4.59 -0.86
CA ASP A 50 -31.83 3.85 -2.09
C ASP A 50 -30.89 4.60 -3.05
N PHE A 51 -30.79 5.93 -2.93
CA PHE A 51 -29.77 6.72 -3.63
C PHE A 51 -28.37 6.58 -2.99
N TRP A 52 -28.29 6.22 -1.71
CA TRP A 52 -27.03 6.02 -0.98
C TRP A 52 -26.51 4.57 -1.08
N LYS A 53 -27.32 3.64 -1.57
CA LYS A 53 -26.91 2.31 -2.06
C LYS A 53 -26.33 2.33 -3.48
N ARG A 54 -25.94 3.51 -4.00
CA ARG A 54 -25.19 3.63 -5.25
C ARG A 54 -23.89 2.84 -5.09
N GLN A 55 -23.91 1.62 -5.62
CA GLN A 55 -22.87 0.60 -5.55
C GLN A 55 -21.50 1.29 -5.61
N ARG A 56 -20.83 1.43 -4.46
CA ARG A 56 -19.48 2.00 -4.41
C ARG A 56 -18.55 0.97 -5.04
N SER A 57 -18.45 0.98 -6.35
CA SER A 57 -17.47 0.17 -7.05
C SER A 57 -16.08 0.73 -6.73
N SER A 58 -15.16 -0.12 -6.29
CA SER A 58 -13.77 0.25 -6.08
C SER A 58 -12.92 -0.29 -7.23
N VAL A 59 -11.89 0.45 -7.62
CA VAL A 59 -10.89 -0.04 -8.57
C VAL A 59 -9.76 -0.63 -7.75
N ILE A 60 -9.53 -1.93 -7.93
CA ILE A 60 -8.45 -2.67 -7.28
C ILE A 60 -7.49 -3.20 -8.33
N GLU A 61 -6.27 -3.52 -7.91
CA GLU A 61 -5.23 -4.04 -8.78
C GLU A 61 -4.91 -5.49 -8.41
N CYS A 62 -4.58 -6.33 -9.39
CA CYS A 62 -4.11 -7.69 -9.10
C CYS A 62 -2.73 -7.68 -8.42
N PHE A 63 -2.49 -8.60 -7.49
CA PHE A 63 -1.18 -8.75 -6.84
C PHE A 63 -0.09 -9.24 -7.80
N GLU A 64 -0.45 -10.04 -8.80
CA GLU A 64 0.51 -10.69 -9.71
C GLU A 64 0.67 -9.91 -11.01
N CYS A 65 -0.40 -9.80 -11.81
CA CYS A 65 -0.32 -9.19 -13.15
C CYS A 65 -0.50 -7.67 -13.17
N LYS A 66 -0.73 -7.04 -12.01
CA LYS A 66 -0.95 -5.58 -11.86
C LYS A 66 -2.09 -5.01 -12.72
N ARG A 67 -2.98 -5.85 -13.27
CA ARG A 67 -4.18 -5.38 -13.99
C ARG A 67 -5.15 -4.73 -13.00
N LYS A 68 -5.65 -3.55 -13.36
CA LYS A 68 -6.71 -2.85 -12.63
C LYS A 68 -8.08 -3.41 -13.03
N GLN A 69 -8.95 -3.61 -12.05
CA GLN A 69 -10.31 -4.11 -12.24
C GLN A 69 -11.28 -3.40 -11.30
N GLN A 70 -12.50 -3.19 -11.77
CA GLN A 70 -13.57 -2.60 -10.97
C GLN A 70 -14.34 -3.73 -10.27
N VAL A 71 -14.47 -3.63 -8.95
CA VAL A 71 -15.19 -4.60 -8.12
C VAL A 71 -16.31 -3.91 -7.37
N CYS A 72 -17.34 -4.66 -7.03
CA CYS A 72 -18.38 -4.15 -6.15
C CYS A 72 -17.80 -3.92 -4.74
N GLY A 73 -18.12 -2.79 -4.11
CA GLY A 73 -17.65 -2.48 -2.76
C GLY A 73 -18.15 -3.41 -1.67
N THR A 74 -19.17 -4.24 -1.95
CA THR A 74 -19.65 -5.29 -1.04
C THR A 74 -18.97 -6.64 -1.28
N ALA A 75 -18.12 -6.77 -2.30
CA ALA A 75 -17.42 -8.01 -2.59
C ALA A 75 -16.34 -8.27 -1.54
N THR A 76 -16.33 -9.47 -0.95
CA THR A 76 -15.32 -9.90 0.02
C THR A 76 -14.09 -10.51 -0.66
N SER A 77 -14.25 -11.03 -1.86
CA SER A 77 -13.16 -11.47 -2.71
C SER A 77 -13.52 -11.34 -4.19
N THR A 78 -12.51 -11.42 -5.03
CA THR A 78 -12.67 -11.40 -6.49
C THR A 78 -11.58 -12.24 -7.14
N ILE A 79 -11.79 -12.60 -8.40
CA ILE A 79 -10.81 -13.32 -9.21
C ILE A 79 -10.31 -12.37 -10.29
N CYS A 80 -9.01 -12.34 -10.51
CA CYS A 80 -8.45 -11.54 -11.60
C CYS A 80 -8.87 -12.12 -12.97
N PRO A 81 -9.44 -11.32 -13.89
CA PRO A 81 -9.83 -11.81 -15.22
C PRO A 81 -8.63 -12.04 -16.14
N ALA A 82 -7.41 -11.61 -15.76
CA ALA A 82 -6.19 -11.80 -16.56
C ALA A 82 -5.47 -13.11 -16.21
N CYS A 83 -5.13 -13.28 -14.94
CA CYS A 83 -4.28 -14.38 -14.46
C CYS A 83 -5.03 -15.36 -13.55
N SER A 84 -6.33 -15.19 -13.34
CA SER A 84 -7.16 -16.02 -12.45
C SER A 84 -6.74 -16.06 -10.97
N ALA A 85 -5.83 -15.18 -10.54
CA ALA A 85 -5.41 -15.07 -9.15
C ALA A 85 -6.58 -14.66 -8.24
N HIS A 86 -6.67 -15.27 -7.06
CA HIS A 86 -7.62 -14.90 -6.02
C HIS A 86 -7.16 -13.65 -5.28
N ILE A 87 -8.04 -12.65 -5.19
CA ILE A 87 -7.77 -11.38 -4.54
C ILE A 87 -8.74 -11.23 -3.36
N ASP A 88 -8.19 -11.13 -2.16
CA ASP A 88 -8.96 -10.84 -0.96
C ASP A 88 -9.26 -9.34 -0.88
N LEU A 89 -10.52 -8.99 -0.60
CA LEU A 89 -10.99 -7.61 -0.47
C LEU A 89 -11.43 -7.32 0.97
N ARG A 90 -11.28 -8.28 1.90
CA ARG A 90 -11.72 -8.13 3.28
C ARG A 90 -10.85 -7.16 4.06
N ASP A 91 -11.50 -6.45 4.96
CA ASP A 91 -10.83 -5.67 5.99
C ASP A 91 -10.41 -6.60 7.14
N TYR A 92 -9.21 -6.41 7.65
CA TYR A 92 -8.64 -7.22 8.71
C TYR A 92 -8.44 -6.37 9.97
N LYS A 93 -9.01 -6.82 11.08
CA LYS A 93 -8.77 -6.23 12.40
C LYS A 93 -7.97 -7.19 13.26
N VAL A 94 -6.74 -6.80 13.59
CA VAL A 94 -5.81 -7.59 14.39
C VAL A 94 -5.88 -7.12 15.84
N THR A 95 -6.58 -7.90 16.67
CA THR A 95 -6.78 -7.62 18.11
C THR A 95 -5.83 -8.38 19.02
N SER A 96 -5.21 -9.44 18.52
CA SER A 96 -4.30 -10.33 19.25
C SER A 96 -3.08 -10.68 18.39
N GLY A 97 -2.21 -11.57 18.88
CA GLY A 97 -1.06 -12.04 18.14
C GLY A 97 -1.44 -12.70 16.81
N PHE A 98 -0.94 -12.15 15.70
CA PHE A 98 -1.17 -12.67 14.35
C PHE A 98 0.16 -12.83 13.60
N SER A 99 0.51 -14.08 13.27
CA SER A 99 1.80 -14.44 12.66
C SER A 99 1.72 -14.82 11.18
N ARG A 100 0.52 -14.94 10.61
CA ARG A 100 0.33 -15.35 9.20
C ARG A 100 0.46 -14.16 8.26
N THR A 101 0.92 -14.40 7.03
CA THR A 101 0.93 -13.33 6.02
C THR A 101 -0.47 -12.86 5.70
N ILE A 102 -0.70 -11.55 5.70
CA ILE A 102 -1.95 -10.92 5.29
C ILE A 102 -1.74 -10.38 3.88
N ARG A 103 -2.58 -10.77 2.92
CA ARG A 103 -2.61 -10.21 1.57
C ARG A 103 -4.04 -9.84 1.24
N THR A 104 -4.36 -8.56 1.31
CA THR A 104 -5.69 -8.02 1.04
C THR A 104 -5.59 -6.73 0.24
N ARG A 105 -6.64 -6.38 -0.49
CA ARG A 105 -6.84 -5.03 -1.03
C ARG A 105 -7.85 -4.22 -0.20
N GLY A 106 -8.26 -4.77 0.95
CA GLY A 106 -8.98 -4.05 2.00
C GLY A 106 -8.04 -3.33 2.97
N ASP A 107 -8.62 -2.90 4.07
CA ASP A 107 -7.95 -2.11 5.10
C ASP A 107 -7.51 -3.00 6.27
N VAL A 108 -6.31 -2.74 6.81
CA VAL A 108 -5.76 -3.48 7.94
C VAL A 108 -5.70 -2.56 9.16
N HIS A 109 -6.44 -2.92 10.21
CA HIS A 109 -6.39 -2.23 11.51
C HIS A 109 -5.67 -3.10 12.53
N LEU A 110 -4.43 -2.74 12.85
CA LEU A 110 -3.70 -3.29 13.98
C LEU A 110 -4.04 -2.48 15.22
N THR A 111 -4.86 -3.05 16.10
CA THR A 111 -5.22 -2.39 17.37
C THR A 111 -4.06 -2.34 18.34
N GLY A 112 -4.13 -1.46 19.36
CA GLY A 112 -3.07 -1.33 20.37
C GLY A 112 -2.74 -2.61 21.17
N LYS A 113 -3.67 -3.57 21.26
CA LYS A 113 -3.43 -4.88 21.88
C LYS A 113 -2.91 -5.95 20.91
N GLY A 114 -2.97 -5.67 19.60
CA GLY A 114 -2.52 -6.58 18.56
C GLY A 114 -0.99 -6.63 18.45
N ASP A 115 -0.48 -7.82 18.15
CA ASP A 115 0.93 -8.04 17.80
C ASP A 115 0.98 -8.72 16.43
N LEU A 116 1.45 -8.01 15.41
CA LEU A 116 1.54 -8.49 14.04
C LEU A 116 2.95 -9.03 13.78
N GLY A 117 3.16 -10.31 14.06
CA GLY A 117 4.42 -11.04 13.83
C GLY A 117 4.54 -11.62 12.41
N SER A 118 3.88 -11.02 11.43
CA SER A 118 3.76 -11.58 10.08
C SER A 118 4.97 -11.21 9.23
N SER A 119 5.48 -12.14 8.41
CA SER A 119 6.65 -11.87 7.56
C SER A 119 6.41 -10.80 6.50
N SER A 120 5.19 -10.72 5.96
CA SER A 120 4.76 -9.75 4.96
C SER A 120 3.27 -9.47 5.09
N VAL A 121 2.93 -8.19 5.14
CA VAL A 121 1.55 -7.68 5.09
C VAL A 121 1.40 -6.77 3.89
N ILE A 122 0.46 -7.11 3.01
CA ILE A 122 0.12 -6.34 1.82
C ILE A 122 -1.34 -5.93 1.97
N CYS A 123 -1.59 -4.61 1.93
CA CYS A 123 -2.90 -4.02 2.11
C CYS A 123 -3.07 -2.77 1.25
N ARG A 124 -4.31 -2.30 1.08
CA ARG A 124 -4.55 -1.01 0.45
C ARG A 124 -4.23 0.12 1.43
N SER A 125 -4.89 0.10 2.59
CA SER A 125 -4.67 1.06 3.66
C SER A 125 -4.43 0.36 5.00
N ALA A 126 -3.64 0.99 5.86
CA ALA A 126 -3.33 0.44 7.18
C ALA A 126 -3.49 1.48 8.29
N LEU A 127 -4.09 1.08 9.40
CA LEU A 127 -4.09 1.81 10.67
C LEU A 127 -3.32 1.00 11.71
N ILE A 128 -2.19 1.53 12.18
CA ILE A 128 -1.25 0.83 13.05
C ILE A 128 -1.25 1.48 14.43
N GLU A 129 -1.86 0.83 15.41
CA GLU A 129 -1.88 1.25 16.81
C GLU A 129 -1.10 0.29 17.73
N GLY A 130 -0.83 -0.93 17.25
CA GLY A 130 -0.14 -2.00 17.99
C GLY A 130 1.27 -2.32 17.50
N ARG A 131 1.82 -3.44 17.97
CA ARG A 131 3.19 -3.86 17.66
C ARG A 131 3.26 -4.50 16.27
N LEU A 132 4.03 -3.90 15.37
CA LEU A 132 4.32 -4.45 14.04
C LEU A 132 5.71 -5.07 14.03
N ARG A 133 5.80 -6.40 13.88
CA ARG A 133 7.04 -7.18 13.78
C ARG A 133 7.12 -7.86 12.41
N GLY A 134 7.21 -7.04 11.36
CA GLY A 134 7.13 -7.55 9.99
C GLY A 134 7.28 -6.48 8.93
N ASN A 135 7.34 -6.91 7.67
CA ASN A 135 7.33 -6.00 6.54
C ASN A 135 5.89 -5.59 6.21
N LEU A 136 5.68 -4.29 6.00
CA LEU A 136 4.39 -3.72 5.62
C LEU A 136 4.49 -3.06 4.24
N HIS A 137 3.58 -3.43 3.36
CA HIS A 137 3.38 -2.82 2.06
C HIS A 137 1.93 -2.32 1.96
N CYS A 138 1.77 -1.01 1.82
CA CYS A 138 0.48 -0.35 1.61
C CYS A 138 0.47 0.30 0.23
N ASP A 139 -0.57 0.05 -0.56
CA ASP A 139 -0.66 0.67 -1.89
C ASP A 139 -1.14 2.13 -1.82
N ASP A 140 -1.82 2.52 -0.74
CA ASP A 140 -2.43 3.84 -0.60
C ASP A 140 -1.93 4.54 0.67
N THR A 141 -2.70 4.51 1.77
CA THR A 141 -2.39 5.28 2.98
C THR A 141 -2.07 4.39 4.18
N ALA A 142 -0.95 4.65 4.86
CA ALA A 142 -0.56 4.04 6.11
C ALA A 142 -0.56 5.08 7.24
N THR A 143 -1.50 4.96 8.17
CA THR A 143 -1.60 5.80 9.36
C THR A 143 -0.99 5.08 10.55
N ILE A 144 0.01 5.68 11.18
CA ILE A 144 0.73 5.11 12.30
C ILE A 144 0.43 5.93 13.55
N ASN A 145 -0.21 5.28 14.52
CA ASN A 145 -0.56 5.78 15.84
C ASN A 145 -0.02 4.82 16.91
N PHE A 146 1.26 4.48 16.79
CA PHE A 146 1.96 3.53 17.66
C PHE A 146 3.21 4.19 18.25
N ALA A 147 3.54 3.82 19.49
CA ALA A 147 4.77 4.23 20.15
C ALA A 147 5.66 3.00 20.39
N GLY A 148 6.82 2.97 19.74
CA GLY A 148 7.80 1.91 19.90
C GLY A 148 8.66 1.67 18.67
N LYS A 149 9.31 0.50 18.69
CA LYS A 149 10.27 0.07 17.68
C LYS A 149 9.59 -0.72 16.57
N ILE A 150 9.90 -0.40 15.32
CA ILE A 150 9.47 -1.18 14.15
C ILE A 150 10.72 -1.80 13.50
N PRO A 151 10.93 -3.12 13.66
CA PRO A 151 12.09 -3.81 13.12
C PRO A 151 12.00 -4.08 11.60
N GLY A 152 10.80 -4.01 11.02
CA GLY A 152 10.54 -4.35 9.62
C GLY A 152 10.61 -3.16 8.66
N ARG A 153 10.57 -3.45 7.36
CA ARG A 153 10.51 -2.42 6.30
C ARG A 153 9.07 -1.96 6.10
N ILE A 154 8.88 -0.66 5.93
CA ILE A 154 7.58 -0.06 5.60
C ILE A 154 7.67 0.55 4.21
N SER A 155 6.71 0.23 3.35
CA SER A 155 6.55 0.80 2.02
C SER A 155 5.10 1.24 1.85
N ALA A 156 4.84 2.52 1.60
CA ALA A 156 3.49 3.03 1.37
C ALA A 156 3.48 4.20 0.40
N ARG A 157 2.38 4.52 -0.30
CA ARG A 157 2.34 5.78 -1.07
C ARG A 157 2.27 6.99 -0.15
N ARG A 158 1.33 6.98 0.79
CA ARG A 158 1.18 8.03 1.79
C ARG A 158 1.38 7.47 3.20
N VAL A 159 2.28 8.06 3.97
CA VAL A 159 2.48 7.73 5.39
C VAL A 159 2.07 8.93 6.24
N ILE A 160 1.23 8.68 7.24
CA ILE A 160 0.78 9.69 8.20
C ILE A 160 1.18 9.22 9.59
N VAL A 161 2.08 9.95 10.24
CA VAL A 161 2.51 9.71 11.62
C VAL A 161 1.68 10.62 12.52
N GLU A 162 0.84 10.02 13.37
CA GLU A 162 -0.04 10.77 14.25
C GLU A 162 0.72 11.42 15.43
N ARG A 163 0.09 12.43 16.06
CA ARG A 163 0.75 13.24 17.11
C ARG A 163 1.19 12.45 18.34
N LYS A 164 0.51 11.35 18.65
CA LYS A 164 0.81 10.47 19.78
C LYS A 164 1.82 9.36 19.42
N ALA A 165 2.20 9.26 18.15
CA ALA A 165 3.14 8.26 17.69
C ALA A 165 4.58 8.67 18.01
N ASP A 166 5.37 7.68 18.44
CA ASP A 166 6.80 7.80 18.71
C ASP A 166 7.48 6.55 18.15
N ILE A 167 7.95 6.64 16.91
CA ILE A 167 8.34 5.47 16.12
C ILE A 167 9.86 5.47 15.94
N HIS A 168 10.47 4.32 16.19
CA HIS A 168 11.87 4.07 15.84
C HIS A 168 11.98 2.97 14.79
N CYS A 169 12.29 3.37 13.56
CA CYS A 169 12.46 2.51 12.40
C CYS A 169 13.90 2.02 12.31
N PHE A 170 14.12 0.72 12.49
CA PHE A 170 15.46 0.11 12.30
C PHE A 170 15.82 -0.10 10.82
N ARG A 171 14.82 -0.09 9.94
CA ARG A 171 14.97 -0.32 8.52
C ARG A 171 14.41 0.86 7.74
N ARG A 172 14.81 0.95 6.48
CA ARG A 172 14.35 1.96 5.53
C ARG A 172 12.83 2.00 5.42
N LEU A 173 12.27 3.19 5.62
CA LEU A 173 10.89 3.52 5.29
C LEU A 173 10.86 4.16 3.90
N LYS A 174 10.07 3.58 2.99
CA LYS A 174 9.89 4.09 1.62
C LYS A 174 8.48 4.64 1.44
N ALA A 175 8.36 5.89 1.02
CA ALA A 175 7.06 6.42 0.64
C ALA A 175 7.08 7.46 -0.47
N GLU A 176 5.93 7.82 -1.03
CA GLU A 176 5.86 8.98 -1.94
C GLU A 176 5.68 10.25 -1.11
N ASN A 177 4.67 10.27 -0.25
CA ASN A 177 4.35 11.41 0.61
C ASN A 177 4.38 11.00 2.09
N ILE A 178 5.11 11.73 2.92
CA ILE A 178 5.18 11.51 4.36
C ILE A 178 4.71 12.75 5.10
N GLU A 179 3.77 12.58 6.02
CA GLU A 179 3.26 13.62 6.90
C GLU A 179 3.57 13.26 8.36
N ILE A 180 4.45 14.03 9.00
CA ILE A 180 4.94 13.76 10.35
C ILE A 180 4.31 14.74 11.33
N LYS A 181 3.38 14.26 12.15
CA LYS A 181 2.76 15.04 13.25
C LYS A 181 3.31 14.70 14.63
N GLY A 182 3.91 13.51 14.78
CA GLY A 182 4.49 13.00 16.03
C GLY A 182 6.02 12.92 15.98
N ARG A 183 6.60 11.93 16.67
CA ARG A 183 8.05 11.68 16.66
C ARG A 183 8.38 10.47 15.81
N MET A 184 9.39 10.60 14.97
CA MET A 184 9.87 9.52 14.10
C MET A 184 11.40 9.55 14.07
N SER A 185 12.00 8.36 14.14
CA SER A 185 13.44 8.19 13.99
C SER A 185 13.80 7.05 13.04
N GLY A 186 14.85 7.23 12.25
CA GLY A 186 15.38 6.22 11.31
C GLY A 186 15.68 6.74 9.90
N GLU A 187 15.99 5.81 8.99
CA GLU A 187 16.30 6.11 7.58
C GLU A 187 15.02 6.19 6.74
N ILE A 188 14.78 7.35 6.12
CA ILE A 188 13.58 7.65 5.33
C ILE A 188 13.95 7.96 3.88
N ILE A 189 13.25 7.32 2.95
CA ILE A 189 13.34 7.61 1.51
C ILE A 189 11.95 8.01 1.04
N ALA A 190 11.78 9.26 0.64
CA ALA A 190 10.50 9.77 0.17
C ALA A 190 10.58 10.64 -1.09
N GLN A 191 9.45 10.95 -1.72
CA GLN A 191 9.42 12.05 -2.70
C GLN A 191 9.21 13.36 -1.96
N THR A 192 8.18 13.46 -1.13
CA THR A 192 7.85 14.66 -0.36
C THR A 192 7.72 14.34 1.13
N VAL A 193 8.38 15.12 1.97
CA VAL A 193 8.28 15.01 3.44
C VAL A 193 7.73 16.31 4.02
N THR A 194 6.64 16.22 4.78
CA THR A 194 6.01 17.36 5.46
C THR A 194 6.06 17.14 6.97
N ILE A 195 6.80 17.99 7.68
CA ILE A 195 6.89 17.99 9.14
C ILE A 195 5.95 19.06 9.69
N GLN A 196 4.94 18.67 10.47
CA GLN A 196 4.01 19.62 11.09
C GLN A 196 4.59 20.30 12.34
N LYS A 197 3.90 21.32 12.86
CA LYS A 197 4.31 22.15 14.02
C LYS A 197 4.80 21.43 15.30
N LYS A 198 4.44 20.16 15.52
CA LYS A 198 4.87 19.35 16.68
C LYS A 198 5.59 18.07 16.25
N GLY A 199 5.90 17.96 14.96
CA GLY A 199 6.62 16.83 14.41
C GLY A 199 8.10 16.92 14.75
N ALA A 200 8.69 15.81 15.18
CA ALA A 200 10.14 15.68 15.30
C ALA A 200 10.60 14.51 14.44
N LEU A 201 11.60 14.75 13.59
CA LEU A 201 12.22 13.75 12.74
C LEU A 201 13.71 13.66 13.04
N GLU A 202 14.18 12.47 13.42
CA GLU A 202 15.57 12.20 13.74
C GLU A 202 16.17 11.10 12.87
N GLY A 203 17.23 11.40 12.11
CA GLY A 203 17.92 10.44 11.27
C GLY A 203 18.08 10.89 9.82
N ASP A 204 18.47 9.94 8.97
CA ASP A 204 18.85 10.22 7.59
C ASP A 204 17.63 10.24 6.68
N VAL A 205 17.43 11.38 6.00
CA VAL A 205 16.29 11.62 5.12
C VAL A 205 16.78 11.87 3.71
N THR A 206 16.32 11.05 2.79
CA THR A 206 16.52 11.24 1.36
C THR A 206 15.16 11.57 0.74
N ALA A 207 14.99 12.80 0.26
CA ALA A 207 13.72 13.26 -0.31
C ALA A 207 13.93 14.09 -1.59
N ARG A 208 12.88 14.24 -2.42
CA ARG A 208 12.90 15.24 -3.51
C ARG A 208 12.53 16.63 -3.00
N ALA A 209 11.62 16.69 -2.03
CA ALA A 209 11.18 17.93 -1.39
C ALA A 209 10.91 17.70 0.10
N ILE A 210 11.23 18.70 0.92
CA ILE A 210 10.93 18.72 2.35
C ILE A 210 10.30 20.06 2.74
N THR A 211 9.22 19.99 3.50
CA THR A 211 8.49 21.15 4.02
C THR A 211 8.41 21.03 5.53
N VAL A 212 8.97 22.01 6.26
CA VAL A 212 8.97 22.03 7.73
C VAL A 212 8.10 23.20 8.19
N GLU A 213 7.02 22.90 8.91
CA GLU A 213 6.16 23.92 9.51
C GLU A 213 6.79 24.53 10.78
N LYS A 214 6.31 25.72 11.17
CA LYS A 214 6.76 26.41 12.39
C LYS A 214 6.60 25.52 13.63
N GLY A 215 7.71 25.20 14.28
CA GLY A 215 7.77 24.31 15.46
C GLY A 215 8.11 22.85 15.14
N GLY A 216 8.18 22.48 13.86
CA GLY A 216 8.74 21.21 13.44
C GLY A 216 10.24 21.15 13.70
N MET A 217 10.73 20.01 14.17
CA MET A 217 12.14 19.77 14.44
C MET A 217 12.66 18.67 13.51
N PHE A 218 13.82 18.90 12.91
CA PHE A 218 14.54 17.92 12.12
C PHE A 218 16.00 17.86 12.60
N SER A 219 16.51 16.65 12.83
CA SER A 219 17.89 16.41 13.25
C SER A 219 18.46 15.20 12.52
N GLY A 220 19.49 15.38 11.71
CA GLY A 220 20.12 14.28 10.96
C GLY A 220 20.63 14.73 9.59
N GLN A 221 21.06 13.78 8.76
CA GLN A 221 21.51 14.08 7.41
C GLN A 221 20.31 14.19 6.46
N LEU A 222 20.29 15.25 5.64
CA LEU A 222 19.25 15.47 4.65
C LEU A 222 19.88 15.52 3.26
N VAL A 223 19.41 14.66 2.37
CA VAL A 223 19.81 14.63 0.96
C VAL A 223 18.60 14.95 0.10
N ILE A 224 18.64 16.10 -0.57
CA ILE A 224 17.58 16.53 -1.50
C ILE A 224 18.02 16.23 -2.94
N GLY A 225 17.13 15.63 -3.73
CA GLY A 225 17.30 15.49 -5.18
C GLY A 225 17.74 14.12 -5.69
N ARG A 226 18.19 13.20 -4.82
CA ARG A 226 18.52 11.81 -5.20
C ARG A 226 17.45 10.83 -4.71
N ALA A 227 16.30 10.79 -5.36
CA ALA A 227 15.36 9.68 -5.15
C ALA A 227 15.65 8.56 -6.15
N ASP A 228 16.88 8.04 -6.16
CA ASP A 228 17.22 6.84 -6.91
C ASP A 228 16.69 5.60 -6.19
N LEU A 229 15.41 5.37 -6.36
CA LEU A 229 14.84 4.03 -6.37
C LEU A 229 14.39 3.73 -7.79
N MET A 230 15.37 3.49 -8.67
CA MET A 230 15.44 2.42 -9.69
C MET A 230 16.83 2.51 -10.34
N GLN A 231 17.74 1.61 -9.99
CA GLN A 231 18.91 1.32 -10.85
C GLN A 231 18.36 0.87 -12.21
N GLY A 232 18.62 1.61 -13.29
CA GLY A 232 18.25 1.18 -14.64
C GLY A 232 18.32 2.19 -15.79
N GLU A 233 18.34 3.51 -15.57
CA GLU A 233 18.18 4.47 -16.70
C GLU A 233 19.16 5.66 -16.73
N LEU A 234 20.27 5.61 -16.00
CA LEU A 234 21.34 6.62 -16.13
C LEU A 234 22.73 5.98 -16.28
N LEU A 235 22.82 4.83 -16.96
CA LEU A 235 24.02 4.56 -17.74
C LEU A 235 23.95 5.44 -18.99
N GLN A 236 24.51 6.64 -18.85
CA GLN A 236 25.32 7.32 -19.86
C GLN A 236 25.14 6.79 -21.30
N GLU A 237 24.23 7.37 -22.05
CA GLU A 237 24.62 7.90 -23.36
C GLU A 237 25.07 9.36 -23.16
N GLN A 238 26.13 9.52 -22.36
CA GLN A 238 27.05 10.62 -22.62
C GLN A 238 27.73 10.27 -23.94
N LYS A 239 27.15 10.73 -25.05
CA LYS A 239 27.88 10.92 -26.29
C LYS A 239 29.06 11.85 -25.94
N PRO A 240 30.32 11.40 -26.03
CA PRO A 240 31.41 12.33 -25.98
C PRO A 240 31.40 13.07 -27.32
N ASP A 241 30.90 14.31 -27.31
CA ASP A 241 31.33 15.28 -28.32
C ASP A 241 32.84 15.46 -28.12
N VAL A 242 33.60 14.81 -29.00
CA VAL A 242 35.04 15.05 -29.16
C VAL A 242 35.17 16.46 -29.72
N GLU A 243 35.36 17.40 -28.81
CA GLU A 243 35.79 18.75 -29.10
C GLU A 243 37.18 18.67 -29.75
N ARG A 244 37.25 19.05 -31.03
CA ARG A 244 38.49 19.11 -31.80
C ARG A 244 39.35 20.22 -31.23
N VAL A 245 40.41 19.87 -30.52
CA VAL A 245 41.54 20.78 -30.30
C VAL A 245 42.51 20.59 -31.47
N PRO A 246 42.99 21.66 -32.13
CA PRO A 246 43.91 21.56 -33.24
C PRO A 246 45.33 21.28 -32.72
N GLU A 247 45.91 20.16 -33.13
CA GLU A 247 47.34 19.91 -32.95
C GLU A 247 48.12 20.67 -34.03
N SER A 248 48.87 21.68 -33.59
CA SER A 248 49.94 22.32 -34.36
C SER A 248 51.31 21.83 -33.90
N ASP A 249 52.12 21.45 -34.89
CA ASP A 249 53.58 21.47 -34.93
C ASP A 249 54.40 20.53 -34.05
N PHE A 250 54.78 19.36 -34.61
CA PHE A 250 56.15 18.85 -34.51
C PHE A 250 56.60 18.18 -35.82
N SER A 251 57.82 18.54 -36.25
CA SER A 251 58.47 18.24 -37.54
C SER A 251 58.90 16.78 -37.76
N PRO A 252 59.16 16.37 -39.02
CA PRO A 252 59.53 14.99 -39.36
C PRO A 252 61.02 14.74 -39.13
N VAL A 253 61.36 13.66 -38.43
CA VAL A 253 62.73 13.12 -38.40
C VAL A 253 62.78 11.81 -39.17
N ALA A 254 63.69 11.80 -40.13
CA ALA A 254 63.94 10.82 -41.17
C ALA A 254 64.11 9.37 -40.67
N GLN A 255 63.46 8.43 -41.36
CA GLN A 255 63.86 7.03 -41.35
C GLN A 255 64.69 6.74 -42.61
N ARG A 256 65.93 6.31 -42.38
CA ARG A 256 66.90 5.93 -43.40
C ARG A 256 66.72 4.43 -43.70
N PRO A 257 66.66 3.99 -44.96
CA PRO A 257 66.53 2.57 -45.29
C PRO A 257 67.89 1.86 -45.21
N LEU A 258 67.89 0.61 -44.74
CA LEU A 258 69.03 -0.31 -44.87
C LEU A 258 68.74 -1.36 -45.96
N PRO A 259 69.79 -1.81 -46.69
CA PRO A 259 69.64 -2.49 -47.97
C PRO A 259 69.43 -4.00 -47.85
N ALA A 260 68.81 -4.56 -48.89
CA ALA A 260 68.65 -5.98 -49.13
C ALA A 260 69.99 -6.69 -49.35
N THR A 261 70.08 -7.93 -48.84
CA THR A 261 70.97 -8.98 -49.37
C THR A 261 70.20 -10.29 -49.40
#